data_AF-A0A7S2H1B6-F1
#
_entry.id   AF-A0A7S2H1B6-F1
#
_cell.length_a   1.000
_cell.length_b   1.000
_cell.length_c   1.000
_cell.angle_alpha   90.00
_cell.angle_beta   90.00
_cell.angle_gamma   90.00
#
_symmetry.space_group_name_H-M   'P 1'
#
loop_
_entity.id
_entity.type
_entity.pdbx_description
1 polymer ?
#
loop_
_entity_poly.entity_id
_entity_poly.type
_entity_poly.pdbx_seq_one_letter_code
_entity_poly.pdbx_strand_id
1 'polypeptide(L)'
;FVQCSEYGDCDVMPCPTDEVWSVEAYTCVWSPIPSSMPTSAPTPYTFNCDDKNPCDPLFTAFEYYYPHVEEDKFVQCDAHGGCYVRPCPEIDEVWDKDLKTCV
;
A
#
# COMPACT_ATOMS: atom_id res chain seq x y z
N PHE A 1 18.45 -2.55 1.51
CA PHE A 1 17.44 -2.20 0.49
C PHE A 1 18.07 -1.37 -0.60
N VAL A 2 17.41 -1.25 -1.75
CA VAL A 2 17.89 -0.41 -2.86
C VAL A 2 17.12 0.89 -2.83
N GLN A 3 17.84 2.01 -2.71
CA GLN A 3 17.26 3.34 -2.85
C GLN A 3 17.83 3.95 -4.12
N CYS A 4 16.96 4.41 -5.01
CA CYS A 4 17.36 5.07 -6.23
C CYS A 4 17.15 6.59 -6.11
N SER A 5 18.12 7.35 -6.59
CA SER A 5 18.03 8.81 -6.69
C SER A 5 17.26 9.24 -7.93
N GLU A 6 16.85 10.50 -7.98
CA GLU A 6 16.17 11.10 -9.13
C GLU A 6 17.03 11.12 -10.42
N TYR A 7 18.34 10.91 -10.30
CA TYR A 7 19.29 10.86 -11.42
C TYR A 7 19.56 9.44 -11.94
N GLY A 8 18.92 8.42 -11.33
CA GLY A 8 19.00 7.02 -11.78
C GLY A 8 20.12 6.20 -11.14
N ASP A 9 20.89 6.78 -10.21
CA ASP A 9 21.84 6.04 -9.39
C ASP A 9 21.10 5.28 -8.28
N CYS A 10 21.36 3.97 -8.18
CA CYS A 10 20.76 3.11 -7.17
C CYS A 10 21.83 2.56 -6.23
N ASP A 11 21.68 2.85 -4.93
CA ASP A 11 22.60 2.43 -3.89
C ASP A 11 22.00 1.36 -2.99
N VAL A 12 22.83 0.38 -2.61
CA VAL A 12 22.46 -0.65 -1.63
C VAL A 12 22.67 -0.09 -0.23
N MET A 13 21.56 0.24 0.44
CA MET A 13 21.55 0.72 1.81
C MET A 13 21.46 -0.46 2.80
N PRO A 14 22.39 -0.58 3.76
CA PRO A 14 22.26 -1.54 4.84
C PRO A 14 21.10 -1.13 5.75
N CYS A 15 20.43 -2.13 6.34
CA CYS A 15 19.48 -1.85 7.41
C CYS A 15 20.21 -1.34 8.67
N PRO A 16 19.52 -0.59 9.55
CA PRO A 16 19.99 -0.30 10.90
C PRO A 16 20.47 -1.55 11.64
N THR A 17 21.35 -1.39 12.62
CA THR A 17 21.94 -2.52 13.35
C THR A 17 20.85 -3.40 13.97
N ASP A 18 20.97 -4.71 13.75
CA ASP A 18 20.04 -5.79 14.16
C ASP A 18 18.73 -5.92 13.35
N GLU A 19 18.58 -5.18 12.24
CA GLU A 19 17.43 -5.32 11.35
C GLU A 19 17.78 -6.02 10.02
N VAL A 20 16.82 -6.74 9.46
CA VAL A 20 16.92 -7.44 8.17
C VAL A 20 15.90 -6.85 7.21
N TRP A 21 16.29 -6.66 5.94
CA TRP A 21 15.37 -6.18 4.91
C TRP A 21 14.26 -7.18 4.63
N SER A 22 13.01 -6.76 4.79
CA SER A 22 11.83 -7.52 4.39
C SER A 22 11.28 -6.98 3.08
N VAL A 23 11.28 -7.83 2.05
CA VAL A 23 10.63 -7.52 0.77
C VAL A 23 9.11 -7.44 0.94
N GLU A 24 8.55 -8.24 1.85
CA GLU A 24 7.10 -8.28 2.11
C GLU A 24 6.58 -7.01 2.79
N ALA A 25 7.36 -6.48 3.73
CA ALA A 25 7.00 -5.25 4.45
C ALA A 25 7.60 -3.98 3.81
N TYR A 26 8.41 -4.15 2.75
CA TYR A 26 9.19 -3.10 2.09
C TYR A 26 9.95 -2.19 3.07
N THR A 27 10.43 -2.78 4.18
CA THR A 27 11.10 -2.09 5.28
C THR A 27 12.04 -3.04 6.02
N CYS A 28 12.93 -2.49 6.85
CA CYS A 28 13.79 -3.26 7.73
C CYS A 28 12.99 -3.72 8.97
N VAL A 29 13.18 -4.98 9.38
CA VAL A 29 12.47 -5.60 10.51
C VAL A 29 13.44 -6.24 11.48
N TRP A 30 13.13 -6.22 12.79
CA TRP A 30 13.98 -6.76 13.84
C TRP A 30 13.98 -8.30 13.85
N SER A 31 15.16 -8.92 14.04
CA SER A 31 15.35 -10.38 14.15
C SER A 31 15.75 -10.72 15.59
N PRO A 32 15.27 -11.82 16.23
CA PRO A 32 14.65 -13.00 15.64
C PRO A 32 13.13 -12.99 15.74
N ILE A 33 12.46 -13.30 14.64
CA ILE A 33 11.01 -13.52 14.61
C ILE A 33 10.74 -14.87 15.30
N PRO A 34 10.09 -14.95 16.48
CA PRO A 34 9.67 -16.24 17.02
C PRO A 34 8.65 -16.87 16.07
N SER A 35 8.91 -18.11 15.64
CA SER A 35 8.10 -18.91 14.68
C SER A 35 6.68 -19.26 15.15
N SER A 36 6.18 -18.58 16.19
CA SER A 36 4.85 -18.73 16.77
C SER A 36 4.02 -17.45 16.73
N MET A 37 4.52 -16.37 16.11
CA MET A 37 3.61 -15.31 15.68
C MET A 37 2.65 -15.92 14.64
N PRO A 38 1.32 -15.74 14.79
CA PRO A 38 0.44 -16.07 13.69
C PRO A 38 0.99 -15.34 12.47
N THR A 39 1.27 -16.07 11.40
CA THR A 39 1.35 -15.51 10.07
C THR A 39 -0.03 -14.92 9.79
N SER A 40 -0.32 -13.76 10.38
CA SER A 40 -1.25 -12.83 9.80
C SER A 40 -0.57 -12.49 8.49
N ALA A 41 -1.02 -13.15 7.42
CA ALA A 41 -0.90 -12.59 6.09
C ALA A 41 -1.09 -11.08 6.22
N PRO A 42 -0.24 -10.24 5.59
CA PRO A 42 -0.44 -8.80 5.65
C PRO A 42 -1.90 -8.56 5.29
N THR A 43 -2.71 -8.21 6.29
CA THR A 43 -4.10 -7.85 6.03
C THR A 43 -3.99 -6.75 5.00
N PRO A 44 -4.61 -6.91 3.81
CA PRO A 44 -4.53 -5.85 2.81
C PRO A 44 -4.93 -4.57 3.54
N TYR A 45 -4.06 -3.56 3.49
CA TYR A 45 -4.32 -2.25 4.08
C TYR A 45 -5.49 -1.65 3.30
N THR A 46 -6.70 -1.98 3.70
CA THR A 46 -7.92 -1.59 3.02
C THR A 46 -8.48 -0.32 3.64
N PHE A 47 -9.02 0.52 2.77
CA PHE A 47 -9.50 1.84 3.09
C PHE A 47 -10.98 1.97 2.80
N ASN A 48 -11.63 2.96 3.42
CA ASN A 48 -13.02 3.32 3.19
C ASN A 48 -13.17 4.84 3.45
N CYS A 49 -14.33 5.42 3.16
CA CYS A 49 -14.56 6.85 3.41
C CYS A 49 -15.16 7.16 4.78
N ASP A 50 -15.43 6.14 5.61
CA ASP A 50 -16.13 6.27 6.89
C ASP A 50 -15.14 6.45 8.05
N ASP A 51 -14.26 5.46 8.27
CA ASP A 51 -13.34 5.39 9.41
C ASP A 51 -11.87 5.18 8.99
N LYS A 52 -11.60 4.87 7.72
CA LYS A 52 -10.25 4.62 7.18
C LYS A 52 -10.00 5.39 5.88
N ASN A 53 -10.19 6.71 5.93
CA ASN A 53 -10.02 7.58 4.77
C ASN A 53 -8.53 7.80 4.42
N PRO A 54 -8.07 7.39 3.22
CA PRO A 54 -6.68 7.60 2.77
C PRO A 54 -6.47 8.97 2.11
N CYS A 55 -7.53 9.72 1.84
CA CYS A 55 -7.49 10.98 1.11
C CYS A 55 -7.06 12.13 2.02
N ASP A 56 -5.76 12.20 2.30
CA ASP A 56 -5.17 13.34 3.00
C ASP A 56 -4.78 14.43 1.97
N PRO A 57 -5.37 15.65 2.05
CA PRO A 57 -5.05 16.74 1.12
C PRO A 57 -3.57 17.16 1.14
N LEU A 58 -2.78 16.77 2.15
CA LEU A 58 -1.33 17.03 2.21
C LEU A 58 -0.50 15.97 1.48
N PHE A 59 -1.05 14.78 1.21
CA PHE A 59 -0.34 13.64 0.60
C PHE A 59 -0.93 13.18 -0.75
N THR A 60 -2.11 13.66 -1.15
CA THR A 60 -2.79 13.32 -2.43
C THR A 60 -2.04 13.72 -3.71
N ALA A 61 -0.89 14.39 -3.61
CA ALA A 61 -0.11 14.80 -4.77
C ALA A 61 0.42 13.63 -5.62
N PHE A 62 0.47 12.40 -5.08
CA PHE A 62 1.10 11.26 -5.77
C PHE A 62 0.22 10.01 -5.92
N GLU A 63 -0.88 9.87 -5.16
CA GLU A 63 -1.67 8.65 -5.17
C GLU A 63 -3.17 8.93 -4.97
N TYR A 64 -3.96 8.56 -5.98
CA TYR A 64 -5.40 8.83 -6.05
C TYR A 64 -6.26 7.58 -5.86
N TYR A 65 -5.68 6.39 -5.84
CA TYR A 65 -6.42 5.13 -5.84
C TYR A 65 -5.90 4.15 -4.79
N TYR A 66 -6.81 3.69 -3.93
CA TYR A 66 -6.50 2.85 -2.78
C TYR A 66 -7.43 1.63 -2.75
N PRO A 67 -6.95 0.47 -2.25
CA PRO A 67 -7.77 -0.74 -2.15
C PRO A 67 -8.90 -0.56 -1.12
N HIS A 68 -10.10 -1.03 -1.47
CA HIS A 68 -11.24 -1.08 -0.55
C HIS A 68 -11.31 -2.44 0.18
N VAL A 69 -12.12 -2.53 1.24
CA VAL A 69 -12.34 -3.80 1.97
C VAL A 69 -13.08 -4.84 1.13
N GLU A 70 -13.94 -4.37 0.22
CA GLU A 70 -14.59 -5.17 -0.80
C GLU A 70 -13.71 -5.19 -2.05
N GLU A 71 -13.47 -6.39 -2.59
CA GLU A 71 -12.50 -6.63 -3.66
C GLU A 71 -12.96 -6.11 -5.03
N ASP A 72 -14.27 -5.94 -5.22
CA ASP A 72 -14.91 -5.34 -6.40
C ASP A 72 -14.98 -3.80 -6.32
N LYS A 73 -14.30 -3.18 -5.34
CA LYS A 73 -14.33 -1.74 -5.11
C LYS A 73 -12.95 -1.16 -4.82
N PHE A 74 -12.84 0.14 -4.99
CA PHE A 74 -11.66 0.92 -4.63
C PHE A 74 -12.05 2.28 -4.10
N VAL A 75 -11.14 2.91 -3.36
CA VAL A 75 -11.27 4.29 -2.91
C VAL A 75 -10.54 5.19 -3.90
N GLN A 76 -11.27 6.16 -4.44
CA GLN A 76 -10.75 7.23 -5.29
C GLN A 76 -10.69 8.52 -4.47
N CYS A 77 -9.51 9.12 -4.41
CA CYS A 77 -9.31 10.45 -3.85
C CYS A 77 -9.38 11.52 -4.95
N ASP A 78 -9.74 12.74 -4.59
CA ASP A 78 -9.56 13.92 -5.45
C ASP A 78 -8.46 14.86 -4.95
N ALA A 79 -8.09 15.84 -5.77
CA ALA A 79 -7.01 16.79 -5.48
C ALA A 79 -7.28 17.69 -4.25
N HIS A 80 -8.51 17.71 -3.73
CA HIS A 80 -8.92 18.49 -2.57
C HIS A 80 -9.14 17.61 -1.33
N GLY A 81 -8.81 16.31 -1.40
CA GLY A 81 -9.01 15.35 -0.31
C GLY A 81 -10.42 14.74 -0.24
N GLY A 82 -11.25 14.90 -1.27
CA GLY A 82 -12.52 14.20 -1.37
C GLY A 82 -12.31 12.69 -1.50
N CYS A 83 -13.09 11.90 -0.77
CA CYS A 83 -13.03 10.44 -0.76
C CYS A 83 -14.28 9.84 -1.40
N TYR A 84 -14.10 8.93 -2.35
CA TYR A 84 -15.20 8.27 -3.05
C TYR A 84 -14.93 6.77 -3.17
N VAL A 85 -15.85 5.93 -2.68
CA VAL A 85 -15.82 4.50 -2.98
C VAL A 85 -16.41 4.27 -4.37
N ARG A 86 -15.68 3.57 -5.23
CA ARG A 86 -16.05 3.28 -6.61
C ARG A 86 -16.07 1.76 -6.82
N PRO A 87 -17.12 1.20 -7.44
CA PRO A 87 -17.10 -0.18 -7.89
C PRO A 87 -16.20 -0.33 -9.13
N CYS A 88 -15.70 -1.54 -9.34
CA CYS A 88 -15.06 -1.92 -10.59
C CYS A 88 -16.05 -1.81 -11.77
N PRO A 89 -15.56 -1.43 -12.97
CA PRO A 89 -16.40 -1.22 -14.14
C PRO A 89 -17.22 -2.44 -14.58
N GLU A 90 -16.58 -3.61 -14.65
CA GLU A 90 -17.23 -4.85 -15.10
C GLU A 90 -17.66 -5.71 -13.92
N ILE A 91 -18.68 -6.53 -14.14
CA ILE A 91 -19.13 -7.53 -13.17
C ILE A 91 -18.05 -8.62 -13.12
N ASP A 92 -17.61 -8.98 -11.91
CA ASP A 92 -16.55 -9.96 -11.60
C ASP A 92 -15.09 -9.45 -11.71
N GLU A 93 -14.87 -8.17 -12.02
CA GLU A 93 -13.55 -7.55 -11.91
C GLU A 93 -13.16 -7.32 -10.45
N VAL A 94 -11.87 -7.50 -10.16
CA VAL A 94 -11.31 -7.32 -8.81
C VAL A 94 -10.24 -6.23 -8.85
N TRP A 95 -10.19 -5.40 -7.82
CA TRP A 95 -9.18 -4.37 -7.67
C TRP A 95 -7.78 -4.97 -7.44
N ASP A 96 -6.89 -4.75 -8.40
CA ASP A 96 -5.47 -5.02 -8.28
C ASP A 96 -4.76 -3.81 -7.65
N LYS A 97 -4.31 -3.99 -6.40
CA LYS A 97 -3.63 -2.95 -5.62
C LYS A 97 -2.25 -2.58 -6.15
N ASP A 98 -1.61 -3.47 -6.92
CA ASP A 98 -0.25 -3.29 -7.45
C ASP A 98 -0.31 -2.56 -8.80
N LEU A 99 -1.28 -2.91 -9.63
CA LEU A 99 -1.58 -2.24 -10.90
C LEU A 99 -2.44 -0.98 -10.75
N LYS A 100 -3.04 -0.78 -9.57
CA LYS A 100 -3.95 0.34 -9.27
C LYS A 100 -5.11 0.42 -10.27
N THR A 101 -5.67 -0.73 -10.62
CA THR A 101 -6.76 -0.88 -11.57
C THR A 101 -7.57 -2.13 -11.26
N CYS A 102 -8.79 -2.20 -11.78
CA CYS A 102 -9.55 -3.44 -11.81
C CYS A 102 -9.04 -4.37 -12.92
N VAL A 103 -9.05 -5.68 -12.68
CA VAL A 103 -8.59 -6.76 -13.58
C VAL A 103 -9.53 -7.95 -13.60
#